data_AF-A0A7C5T1B8-F1
#
_entry.id   AF-A0A7C5T1B8-F1
#
_cell.length_a   1.000
_cell.length_b   1.000
_cell.length_c   1.000
_cell.angle_alpha   90.00
_cell.angle_beta   90.00
_cell.angle_gamma   90.00
#
_symmetry.space_group_name_H-M   'P 1'
#
loop_
_entity.id
_entity.type
_entity.pdbx_description
1 polymer ?
#
loop_
_entity_poly.entity_id
_entity_poly.type
_entity_poly.pdbx_seq_one_letter_code
_entity_poly.pdbx_strand_id
1 'polypeptide(L)' 'MKLKELPRNVLAVSLTSFLMDISSEMVLNLIPLILATVLGAGGTVIGAVEGVAESVASL' A
#
# COMPACT_ATOMS: atom_id res chain seq x y z
N MET A 1 -13.37 -20.94 16.56
CA MET A 1 -13.40 -21.22 15.12
C MET A 1 -12.08 -21.88 14.74
N LYS A 2 -12.09 -23.13 14.27
CA LYS A 2 -10.84 -23.79 13.83
C LYS A 2 -10.55 -23.37 12.39
N LEU A 3 -9.30 -23.03 12.06
CA LEU A 3 -8.89 -22.64 10.70
C LEU A 3 -9.30 -23.68 9.62
N LYS A 4 -9.43 -24.94 10.05
CA LYS A 4 -9.82 -26.10 9.24
C LYS A 4 -11.31 -26.15 8.86
N GLU A 5 -12.15 -25.32 9.48
CA GLU A 5 -13.61 -25.25 9.22
C GLU A 5 -13.97 -24.11 8.26
N LEU A 6 -13.01 -23.27 7.87
CA LEU A 6 -13.24 -22.18 6.92
C LEU A 6 -13.36 -22.70 5.48
N PRO A 7 -14.32 -22.18 4.69
CA PRO A 7 -14.41 -22.50 3.27
C PRO A 7 -13.10 -22.16 2.55
N ARG A 8 -12.69 -23.01 1.60
CA ARG A 8 -11.41 -22.84 0.87
C ARG A 8 -11.28 -21.47 0.19
N ASN A 9 -12.40 -20.92 -0.30
CA ASN A 9 -12.44 -19.60 -0.92
C ASN A 9 -12.14 -18.49 0.09
N VAL A 10 -12.60 -18.61 1.33
CA VAL A 10 -12.32 -17.63 2.39
C VAL A 10 -10.82 -17.63 2.70
N LEU A 11 -10.20 -18.80 2.85
CA LEU A 11 -8.76 -18.91 3.08
C LEU A 11 -7.93 -18.32 1.92
N ALA A 12 -8.34 -18.57 0.68
CA ALA A 12 -7.69 -18.00 -0.50
C ALA A 12 -7.78 -16.47 -0.50
N VAL A 13 -8.98 -15.91 -0.29
CA VAL A 13 -9.21 -14.47 -0.27
C VAL A 13 -8.48 -13.82 0.91
N SER A 14 -8.49 -14.43 2.09
CA SER A 14 -7.76 -13.91 3.26
C SER A 14 -6.25 -13.85 3.00
N LEU A 15 -5.67 -14.87 2.36
CA LEU A 15 -4.25 -14.85 2.01
C LEU A 15 -3.95 -13.77 0.97
N THR A 16 -4.77 -13.65 -0.08
CA THR A 16 -4.57 -12.61 -1.09
C THR A 16 -4.77 -11.21 -0.55
N SER A 17 -5.74 -11.00 0.34
CA SER A 17 -5.95 -9.72 1.02
C SER A 17 -4.77 -9.35 1.91
N PHE A 18 -4.26 -10.31 2.67
CA PHE A 18 -3.08 -10.09 3.50
C PHE A 18 -1.85 -9.69 2.67
N LEU A 19 -1.62 -10.36 1.54
CA LEU A 19 -0.54 -9.99 0.62
C LEU A 19 -0.79 -8.63 -0.04
N MET A 20 -2.05 -8.30 -0.33
CA MET A 20 -2.44 -7.00 -0.86
C MET A 20 -2.10 -5.90 0.14
N ASP A 21 -2.45 -6.06 1.42
CA ASP A 21 -2.17 -5.06 2.47
C ASP A 21 -0.67 -4.81 2.61
N ILE A 22 0.15 -5.87 2.61
CA ILE A 22 1.62 -5.76 2.63
C ILE A 22 2.09 -4.97 1.40
N SER A 23 1.60 -5.34 0.22
CA SER A 23 2.01 -4.71 -1.03
C SER A 23 1.63 -3.23 -1.08
N SER A 24 0.42 -2.87 -0.65
CA SER A 24 -0.04 -1.48 -0.67
C SER A 24 0.77 -0.60 0.29
N GLU A 25 1.04 -1.08 1.50
CA GLU A 25 1.84 -0.34 2.49
C GLU A 25 3.29 -0.12 2.02
N MET A 26 3.88 -1.11 1.36
CA MET A 26 5.22 -0.97 0.78
C MET A 26 5.26 0.08 -0.33
N VAL A 27 4.26 0.10 -1.22
CA VAL A 27 4.22 1.05 -2.35
C VAL A 27 4.15 2.50 -1.86
N LEU A 28 3.36 2.76 -0.82
CA LEU A 28 3.24 4.11 -0.23
C LEU A 28 4.58 4.65 0.27
N ASN A 29 5.42 3.79 0.84
CA ASN A 29 6.76 4.17 1.31
C ASN A 29 7.80 4.25 0.19
N LEU A 30 7.67 3.40 -0.84
CA LEU A 30 8.63 3.34 -1.94
C LEU A 30 8.49 4.51 -2.92
N ILE A 31 7.28 5.04 -3.13
CA ILE A 31 7.06 6.16 -4.05
C ILE A 31 7.88 7.40 -3.64
N PRO A 32 7.78 7.93 -2.40
CA PRO A 32 8.62 9.05 -1.95
C PRO A 32 10.11 8.74 -2.06
N LEU A 33 10.52 7.51 -1.72
CA LEU A 33 11.92 7.09 -1.79
C LEU A 33 12.46 7.13 -3.23
N ILE A 34 11.70 6.63 -4.21
CA ILE A 34 12.06 6.67 -5.63
C ILE A 34 12.06 8.11 -6.16
N LEU A 35 11.06 8.91 -5.77
CA LEU A 35 10.99 10.33 -6.14
C LEU A 35 12.26 11.07 -5.65
N ALA A 36 12.68 10.83 -4.41
CA ALA A 36 13.86 11.47 -3.83
C ALA A 36 15.18 10.96 -4.44
N THR A 37 15.32 9.64 -4.62
CA THR A 37 16.62 9.01 -4.94
C THR A 37 16.87 8.84 -6.43
N VAL A 38 15.86 8.45 -7.20
CA VAL A 38 16.00 8.15 -8.64
C VAL A 38 15.67 9.39 -9.47
N LEU A 39 14.59 10.09 -9.12
CA LEU A 39 14.11 11.26 -9.86
C LEU A 39 14.71 12.58 -9.34
N GLY A 40 15.35 12.57 -8.17
CA GLY A 40 15.94 13.78 -7.56
C GLY A 40 14.89 14.84 -7.22
N ALA A 41 13.63 14.45 -7.02
CA ALA A 41 12.54 15.36 -6.70
C ALA A 41 12.78 16.02 -5.34
N GLY A 42 12.62 17.34 -5.28
CA GLY A 42 12.71 18.10 -4.04
C GLY A 42 11.53 17.82 -3.10
N GLY A 43 11.70 18.11 -1.81
CA GLY A 43 10.70 17.84 -0.77
C GLY A 43 9.33 18.48 -1.03
N THR A 44 9.26 19.61 -1.73
CA THR A 44 7.98 20.25 -2.11
C THR A 44 7.16 19.39 -3.07
N VAL A 45 7.80 18.72 -4.03
CA VAL A 45 7.11 17.84 -4.99
C VAL A 45 6.64 16.56 -4.29
N ILE A 46 7.49 15.99 -3.43
CA ILE A 46 7.17 14.80 -2.64
C ILE A 46 5.96 15.08 -1.73
N GLY A 47 5.99 16.20 -0.98
CA GLY A 47 4.88 16.58 -0.11
C GLY A 47 3.57 16.87 -0.86
N ALA A 48 3.63 17.40 -2.08
CA ALA A 48 2.44 17.56 -2.92
C ALA A 48 1.85 16.20 -3.35
N VAL A 49 2.70 15.23 -3.70
CA VAL A 49 2.27 13.86 -4.05
C VAL A 49 1.67 13.16 -2.83
N GLU A 50 2.33 13.23 -1.67
CA GLU A 50 1.83 12.65 -0.42
C GLU A 50 0.49 13.27 -0.01
N GLY A 51 0.36 14.60 -0.11
CA GLY A 51 -0.91 15.28 0.23
C GLY A 51 -2.07 14.90 -0.68
N VAL A 52 -1.83 14.72 -1.99
CA VAL A 52 -2.87 14.20 -2.91
C VAL A 52 -3.19 12.75 -2.59
N ALA A 53 -2.18 11.92 -2.30
CA ALA A 53 -2.38 10.52 -1.96
C ALA A 53 -3.24 10.35 -0.70
N GLU A 54 -2.97 11.11 0.37
CA GLU A 54 -3.79 11.12 1.59
C GLU A 54 -5.22 11.63 1.31
N SER A 55 -5.35 12.67 0.49
CA SER A 55 -6.67 13.22 0.13
C SER A 55 -7.53 12.21 -0.64
N VAL A 56 -6.92 11.39 -1.50
CA VAL A 56 -7.64 10.34 -2.23
C VAL A 56 -7.92 9.13 -1.34
N ALA A 57 -6.99 8.76 -0.47
CA ALA A 57 -7.16 7.63 0.45
C ALA A 57 -8.24 7.87 1.53
N SER A 58 -8.57 9.14 1.80
CA SER A 58 -9.60 9.52 2.78
C SER A 58 -11.02 9.62 2.18
N LEU A 59 -11.18 9.40 0.88
CA LEU A 59 -12.47 9.31 0.17
C LEU A 59 -13.00 7.87 0.17
#